data_AF-A0A0C3B0S1-F1
#
_entry.id   AF-A0A0C3B0S1-F1
#
_cell.length_a   1.000
_cell.length_b   1.000
_cell.length_c   1.000
_cell.angle_alpha   90.00
_cell.angle_beta   90.00
_cell.angle_gamma   90.00
#
_symmetry.space_group_name_H-M   'P 1'
#
loop_
_entity.id
_entity.type
_entity.pdbx_description
1 polymer ?
#
loop_
_entity_poly.entity_id
_entity_poly.type
_entity_poly.pdbx_seq_one_letter_code
_entity_poly.pdbx_strand_id
1 'polypeptide(L)'
;MQYFEYLKDADPNLFKILSKDAEELSHIIGVIFSDAREVYVDGVRKYACVKCGNIHDRKFRANDCRYSDLGLKPYLCRGSCGLSSCKKGYSSKRLLNRHCEYDQVKKCGRCGRYQSKQNFARHTSLCQT
;
A
#
# COMPACT_ATOMS: atom_id res chain seq x y z
N MET A 1 -22.94 -23.17 -6.27
CA MET A 1 -22.64 -24.57 -5.92
C MET A 1 -22.78 -25.47 -7.14
N GLN A 2 -23.97 -25.59 -7.77
CA GLN A 2 -24.19 -26.40 -8.98
C GLN A 2 -23.27 -26.08 -10.17
N TYR A 3 -22.90 -24.81 -10.40
CA TYR A 3 -21.97 -24.44 -11.47
C TYR A 3 -20.59 -25.08 -11.33
N PHE A 4 -20.04 -25.12 -10.11
CA PHE A 4 -18.71 -25.72 -9.87
C PHE A 4 -18.75 -27.24 -9.94
N GLU A 5 -19.87 -27.86 -9.56
CA GLU A 5 -20.07 -29.30 -9.73
C GLU A 5 -20.17 -29.68 -11.20
N TYR A 6 -20.96 -28.95 -11.99
CA TYR A 6 -21.00 -29.11 -13.45
C TYR A 6 -19.63 -28.89 -14.10
N LEU A 7 -18.90 -27.86 -13.68
CA LEU A 7 -17.61 -27.51 -14.26
C LEU A 7 -16.53 -28.57 -13.98
N LYS A 8 -16.59 -29.26 -12.83
CA LYS A 8 -15.69 -30.39 -12.53
C LYS A 8 -15.75 -31.46 -13.59
N ASP A 9 -16.95 -31.74 -14.11
CA ASP A 9 -17.19 -32.80 -15.08
C ASP A 9 -17.00 -32.29 -16.51
N ALA A 10 -17.46 -31.08 -16.83
CA ALA A 10 -17.43 -30.52 -18.17
C ALA A 10 -16.04 -30.00 -18.60
N ASP A 11 -15.27 -29.43 -17.67
CA ASP A 11 -13.89 -28.97 -17.92
C ASP A 11 -13.02 -29.09 -16.65
N PRO A 12 -12.46 -30.29 -16.41
CA PRO A 12 -11.64 -30.54 -15.22
C PRO A 12 -10.38 -29.68 -15.12
N ASN A 13 -9.83 -29.22 -16.26
CA ASN A 13 -8.63 -28.39 -16.27
C ASN A 13 -8.95 -26.97 -15.82
N LEU A 14 -10.03 -26.37 -16.36
CA LEU A 14 -10.51 -25.07 -15.92
C LEU A 14 -10.92 -25.09 -14.44
N PHE A 15 -11.59 -26.17 -13.99
CA PHE A 15 -11.94 -26.32 -12.58
C PHE A 15 -10.69 -26.31 -11.67
N LYS A 16 -9.61 -27.01 -12.04
CA LYS A 16 -8.35 -27.03 -11.27
C LYS A 16 -7.71 -25.65 -11.18
N ILE A 17 -7.69 -24.89 -12.27
CA ILE A 17 -7.12 -23.53 -12.30
C ILE A 17 -7.92 -22.62 -11.36
N LEU A 18 -9.25 -22.59 -11.51
CA LEU A 18 -10.11 -21.74 -10.67
C LEU A 18 -10.05 -22.11 -9.19
N SER A 19 -9.95 -23.40 -8.88
CA SER A 19 -9.80 -23.86 -7.49
C SER A 19 -8.49 -23.38 -6.89
N LYS A 20 -7.39 -23.50 -7.64
CA LYS A 20 -6.08 -23.00 -7.22
C LYS A 20 -6.11 -21.48 -7.01
N ASP A 21 -6.65 -20.72 -7.96
CA ASP A 21 -6.76 -19.26 -7.84
C ASP A 21 -7.61 -18.86 -6.62
N ALA A 22 -8.70 -19.58 -6.35
CA ALA A 22 -9.53 -19.35 -5.18
C ALA A 22 -8.78 -19.64 -3.86
N GLU A 23 -7.98 -20.69 -3.80
CA GLU A 23 -7.11 -21.01 -2.66
C GLU A 23 -6.04 -19.92 -2.45
N GLU A 24 -5.38 -19.49 -3.51
CA GLU A 24 -4.38 -18.42 -3.46
C GLU A 24 -5.00 -17.09 -2.97
N LEU A 25 -6.16 -16.73 -3.51
CA LEU A 25 -6.89 -15.53 -3.08
C LEU A 25 -7.35 -15.63 -1.63
N SER A 26 -7.86 -16.80 -1.22
CA SER A 26 -8.25 -17.07 0.18
C SER A 26 -7.08 -16.86 1.13
N HIS A 27 -5.89 -17.38 0.78
CA HIS A 27 -4.68 -17.19 1.58
C HIS A 27 -4.25 -15.71 1.64
N ILE A 28 -4.26 -15.00 0.51
CA ILE A 28 -3.94 -13.56 0.46
C ILE A 28 -4.91 -12.75 1.34
N ILE A 29 -6.21 -13.02 1.23
CA ILE A 29 -7.27 -12.42 2.06
C ILE A 29 -7.01 -12.70 3.54
N GLY A 30 -6.69 -13.96 3.88
CA GLY A 30 -6.32 -14.34 5.24
C GLY A 30 -5.19 -13.49 5.80
N VAL A 31 -4.12 -13.29 5.03
CA VAL A 31 -3.00 -12.41 5.42
C VAL A 31 -3.45 -10.95 5.57
N ILE A 32 -4.23 -10.41 4.63
CA ILE A 32 -4.69 -9.01 4.62
C ILE A 32 -5.66 -8.68 5.76
N PHE A 33 -6.43 -9.66 6.25
CA PHE A 33 -7.39 -9.41 7.34
C PHE A 33 -6.89 -9.86 8.71
N SER A 34 -5.80 -10.63 8.78
CA SER A 34 -5.19 -11.05 10.05
C SER A 34 -4.32 -9.97 10.66
N ASP A 35 -4.58 -9.64 11.93
CA ASP A 35 -3.75 -8.72 12.70
C ASP A 35 -2.38 -9.31 13.06
N ALA A 36 -1.38 -8.44 13.24
CA ALA A 36 -0.06 -8.80 13.76
C ALA A 36 -0.18 -9.40 15.16
N ARG A 37 0.60 -10.47 15.40
CA ARG A 37 0.64 -11.17 16.68
C ARG A 37 1.51 -10.40 17.68
N GLU A 38 1.03 -10.27 18.91
CA GLU A 38 1.83 -9.73 20.00
C GLU A 38 2.88 -10.76 20.43
N VAL A 39 4.12 -10.30 20.64
CA VAL A 39 5.22 -11.12 21.13
C VAL A 39 6.00 -10.33 22.18
N TYR A 40 6.77 -11.02 23.01
CA TYR A 40 7.64 -10.39 24.01
C TYR A 40 9.10 -10.73 23.69
N VAL A 41 9.92 -9.70 23.50
CA VAL A 41 11.37 -9.82 23.26
C VAL A 41 12.05 -9.11 24.42
N ASP A 42 12.83 -9.83 25.22
CA ASP A 42 13.50 -9.32 26.42
C ASP A 42 12.55 -8.60 27.40
N GLY A 43 11.34 -9.16 27.57
CA GLY A 43 10.29 -8.58 28.40
C GLY A 43 9.57 -7.36 27.80
N VAL A 44 10.01 -6.88 26.63
CA VAL A 44 9.38 -5.76 25.94
C VAL A 44 8.32 -6.28 24.96
N ARG A 45 7.10 -5.73 25.04
CA ARG A 45 6.03 -6.03 24.08
C ARG A 45 6.40 -5.52 22.69
N LYS A 46 6.29 -6.41 21.69
CA LYS A 46 6.55 -6.17 20.26
C LYS A 46 5.46 -6.85 19.42
N TYR A 47 5.55 -6.71 18.10
CA TYR A 47 4.53 -7.20 17.16
C TYR A 47 5.18 -7.89 15.96
N ALA A 48 4.76 -9.12 15.65
CA ALA A 48 5.27 -9.91 14.53
C ALA A 48 4.36 -9.79 13.31
N CYS A 49 4.94 -9.55 12.12
CA CYS A 49 4.22 -9.60 10.85
C CYS A 49 3.61 -10.99 10.63
N VAL A 50 2.34 -11.06 10.24
CA VAL A 50 1.64 -12.33 10.02
C VAL A 50 2.21 -13.14 8.83
N LYS A 51 2.81 -12.46 7.84
CA LYS A 51 3.38 -13.09 6.64
C LYS A 51 4.84 -13.50 6.81
N CYS A 52 5.72 -12.56 7.17
CA CYS A 52 7.17 -12.80 7.22
C CYS A 52 7.73 -13.03 8.64
N GLY A 53 6.94 -12.83 9.70
CA GLY A 53 7.39 -13.01 11.08
C GLY A 53 8.31 -11.90 11.61
N ASN A 54 8.67 -10.90 10.81
CA ASN A 54 9.52 -9.79 11.25
C ASN A 54 8.92 -9.03 12.43
N ILE A 55 9.77 -8.67 13.38
CA ILE A 55 9.39 -8.00 14.63
C ILE A 55 9.44 -6.49 14.48
N HIS A 56 8.37 -5.83 14.90
CA HIS A 56 8.24 -4.38 14.92
C HIS A 56 7.92 -3.87 16.32
N ASP A 57 8.32 -2.63 16.60
CA ASP A 57 8.05 -1.91 17.83
C ASP A 57 6.58 -1.48 17.98
N ARG A 58 5.83 -1.41 16.87
CA ARG A 58 4.43 -0.94 16.87
C ARG A 58 3.55 -1.85 16.03
N LYS A 59 2.33 -2.14 16.53
CA LYS A 59 1.34 -3.01 15.87
C LYS A 59 1.05 -2.60 14.43
N PHE A 60 0.78 -1.31 14.20
CA PHE A 60 0.46 -0.82 12.86
C PHE A 60 1.62 -0.99 11.87
N ARG A 61 2.88 -0.96 12.31
CA ARG A 61 4.04 -1.19 11.42
C ARG A 61 4.13 -2.65 11.00
N ALA A 62 3.86 -3.57 11.93
CA ALA A 62 3.77 -5.00 11.62
C ALA A 62 2.56 -5.31 10.71
N ASN A 63 1.41 -4.67 10.95
CA ASN A 63 0.24 -4.78 10.08
C ASN A 63 0.52 -4.25 8.68
N ASP A 64 1.15 -3.08 8.54
CA ASP A 64 1.46 -2.50 7.23
C ASP A 64 2.52 -3.33 6.48
N CYS A 65 3.43 -4.02 7.19
CA CYS A 65 4.50 -4.84 6.59
C CYS A 65 3.95 -5.89 5.61
N ARG A 66 2.82 -6.53 5.95
CA ARG A 66 2.19 -7.57 5.12
C ARG A 66 1.83 -7.06 3.72
N TYR A 67 1.52 -5.78 3.56
CA TYR A 67 1.24 -5.20 2.25
C TYR A 67 2.51 -5.14 1.40
N SER A 68 3.66 -4.81 2.00
CA SER A 68 4.94 -4.85 1.30
C SER A 68 5.30 -6.27 0.88
N ASP A 69 5.11 -7.24 1.77
CA ASP A 69 5.36 -8.66 1.51
C ASP A 69 4.45 -9.23 0.41
N LEU A 70 3.26 -8.65 0.21
CA LEU A 70 2.30 -9.01 -0.84
C LEU A 70 2.45 -8.13 -2.10
N GLY A 71 3.36 -7.16 -2.13
CA GLY A 71 3.47 -6.20 -3.24
C GLY A 71 2.29 -5.24 -3.36
N LEU A 72 1.44 -5.15 -2.33
CA LEU A 72 0.23 -4.33 -2.31
C LEU A 72 0.53 -2.90 -1.86
N LYS A 73 -0.25 -1.97 -2.41
CA LYS A 73 -0.14 -0.52 -2.15
C LYS A 73 -1.50 0.09 -1.81
N PRO A 74 -2.12 -0.29 -0.68
CA PRO A 74 -3.49 0.15 -0.35
C PRO A 74 -3.58 1.65 -0.03
N TYR A 75 -2.47 2.29 0.33
CA TYR A 75 -2.45 3.71 0.70
C TYR A 75 -2.16 4.58 -0.51
N LEU A 76 -3.21 5.17 -1.08
CA LEU A 76 -3.10 6.06 -2.24
C LEU A 76 -3.00 7.54 -1.81
N CYS A 77 -2.03 8.26 -2.37
CA CYS A 77 -2.04 9.72 -2.33
C CYS A 77 -3.15 10.23 -3.24
N ARG A 78 -4.16 10.90 -2.67
CA ARG A 78 -5.29 11.50 -3.40
C ARG A 78 -5.12 13.01 -3.53
N GLY A 79 -3.93 13.42 -3.95
CA GLY A 79 -3.57 14.83 -4.14
C GLY A 79 -3.13 15.58 -2.88
N SER A 80 -3.02 14.93 -1.72
CA SER A 80 -2.51 15.53 -0.49
C SER A 80 -1.05 16.00 -0.57
N CYS A 81 -0.28 15.57 -1.58
CA CYS A 81 1.04 16.10 -1.87
C CYS A 81 1.03 17.42 -2.67
N GLY A 82 -0.16 17.99 -2.95
CA GLY A 82 -0.31 19.24 -3.70
C GLY A 82 -0.39 19.08 -5.22
N LEU A 83 -0.30 17.85 -5.74
CA LEU A 83 -0.62 17.51 -7.11
C LEU A 83 -1.98 16.81 -7.17
N SER A 84 -3.03 17.48 -7.65
CA SER A 84 -4.40 16.95 -7.67
C SER A 84 -4.54 15.63 -8.45
N SER A 85 -3.70 15.41 -9.47
CA SER A 85 -3.67 14.17 -10.27
C SER A 85 -2.78 13.06 -9.68
N CYS A 86 -2.22 13.25 -8.48
CA CYS A 86 -1.38 12.23 -7.86
C CYS A 86 -2.20 10.95 -7.60
N LYS A 87 -1.66 9.81 -8.03
CA LYS A 87 -2.18 8.46 -7.77
C LYS A 87 -1.12 7.52 -7.19
N LYS A 88 -0.05 8.08 -6.60
CA LYS A 88 1.04 7.26 -6.03
C LYS A 88 0.51 6.40 -4.88
N GLY A 89 0.78 5.10 -4.94
CA GLY A 89 0.42 4.14 -3.91
C GLY A 89 1.60 3.71 -3.04
N TYR A 90 1.31 3.38 -1.78
CA TYR A 90 2.29 2.98 -0.78
C TYR A 90 1.82 1.75 0.01
N SER A 91 2.78 0.93 0.46
CA SER A 91 2.53 -0.25 1.29
C SER A 91 2.32 0.05 2.77
N SER A 92 2.66 1.27 3.23
CA SER A 92 2.39 1.68 4.61
C SER A 92 1.90 3.12 4.69
N LYS A 93 1.10 3.41 5.72
CA LYS A 93 0.60 4.77 5.98
C LYS A 93 1.74 5.75 6.26
N ARG A 94 2.81 5.28 6.89
CA ARG A 94 4.03 6.06 7.14
C ARG A 94 4.68 6.56 5.84
N LEU A 95 4.78 5.69 4.82
CA LEU A 95 5.37 6.06 3.54
C LEU A 95 4.51 7.08 2.80
N LEU A 96 3.18 6.92 2.82
CA LEU A 96 2.25 7.90 2.28
C LEU A 96 2.40 9.26 2.98
N ASN A 97 2.42 9.28 4.31
CA ASN A 97 2.56 10.52 5.07
C ASN A 97 3.87 11.23 4.75
N ARG A 98 4.99 10.49 4.68
CA ARG A 98 6.30 11.04 4.31
C ARG A 98 6.26 11.68 2.92
N HIS A 99 5.66 11.01 1.95
CA HIS A 99 5.45 11.58 0.62
C HIS A 99 4.65 12.89 0.68
N CYS A 100 3.53 12.88 1.42
CA CYS A 100 2.68 14.07 1.55
C CYS A 100 3.30 15.20 2.36
N GLU A 101 4.34 14.92 3.17
CA GLU A 101 5.03 15.92 3.99
C GLU A 101 6.22 16.55 3.26
N TYR A 102 7.07 15.72 2.65
CA TYR A 102 8.35 16.16 2.09
C TYR A 102 8.33 16.37 0.58
N ASP A 103 7.54 15.60 -0.17
CA ASP A 103 7.45 15.73 -1.63
C ASP A 103 6.33 16.69 -2.06
N GLN A 104 5.98 17.64 -1.19
CA GLN A 104 4.92 18.60 -1.47
C GLN A 104 5.27 19.46 -2.68
N VAL A 105 4.32 19.61 -3.59
CA VAL A 105 4.43 20.53 -4.73
C VAL A 105 3.34 21.59 -4.68
N LYS A 106 3.60 22.73 -5.33
CA LYS A 106 2.65 23.83 -5.49
C LYS A 106 2.62 24.28 -6.94
N LYS A 107 1.44 24.60 -7.45
CA LYS A 107 1.26 25.16 -8.79
C LYS A 107 1.63 26.65 -8.78
N CYS A 108 2.53 27.06 -9.67
CA CYS A 108 2.85 28.47 -9.86
C CYS A 108 1.67 29.19 -10.52
N GLY A 109 1.18 30.27 -9.91
CA GLY A 109 0.07 31.05 -10.46
C GLY A 109 0.40 31.79 -11.75
N ARG A 110 1.69 32.06 -12.04
CA ARG A 110 2.14 32.77 -13.25
C ARG A 110 2.28 31.85 -14.46
N CYS A 111 3.17 30.85 -14.37
CA CYS A 111 3.44 29.95 -15.51
C CYS A 111 2.72 28.60 -15.45
N GLY A 112 1.92 28.35 -14.41
CA GLY A 112 1.16 27.09 -14.26
C GLY A 112 1.99 25.84 -13.90
N ARG A 113 3.32 25.92 -13.85
CA ARG A 113 4.20 24.78 -13.52
C ARG A 113 4.14 24.41 -12.05
N TYR A 114 4.19 23.12 -11.75
CA TYR A 114 4.34 22.63 -10.39
C TYR A 114 5.81 22.69 -9.97
N GLN A 115 6.06 23.11 -8.74
CA GLN A 115 7.40 23.10 -8.15
C GLN A 115 7.35 22.51 -6.75
N SER A 116 8.45 21.85 -6.35
CA SER A 116 8.59 21.38 -4.98
C SER A 116 8.51 22.55 -4.01
N LYS A 117 8.00 22.28 -2.81
CA LYS A 117 7.89 23.26 -1.73
C LYS A 117 9.21 23.97 -1.45
N GLN A 118 10.32 23.23 -1.49
CA GLN A 118 11.67 23.74 -1.27
C GLN A 118 12.14 24.70 -2.38
N ASN A 119 11.69 24.49 -3.62
CA ASN A 119 12.11 25.27 -4.78
C ASN A 119 11.12 26.39 -5.16
N PHE A 120 9.93 26.43 -4.55
CA PHE A 120 8.84 27.30 -4.97
C PHE A 120 9.23 28.79 -4.89
N ALA A 121 9.82 29.24 -3.78
CA ALA A 121 10.19 30.65 -3.60
C ALA A 121 11.22 31.12 -4.65
N ARG A 122 12.26 30.32 -4.88
CA ARG A 122 13.26 30.58 -5.93
C ARG A 122 12.61 30.62 -7.31
N HIS A 123 11.75 29.64 -7.62
CA HIS A 123 11.03 29.63 -8.88
C HIS A 123 10.19 30.90 -9.07
N THR A 124 9.39 31.31 -8.09
CA THR A 124 8.51 32.48 -8.23
C THR A 124 9.27 33.79 -8.41
N SER A 125 10.48 33.91 -7.88
CA SER A 125 11.32 35.11 -8.08
C SER A 125 11.84 35.24 -9.52
N LEU A 126 12.11 34.11 -10.19
CA LEU A 126 12.64 34.05 -11.55
C LEU A 126 11.57 33.74 -12.61
N CYS A 127 10.34 33.44 -12.18
CA CYS A 127 9.24 33.05 -13.07
C CYS A 127 8.69 34.27 -13.80
N GLN A 128 9.16 34.43 -15.04
CA GLN A 128 8.55 35.28 -16.06
C GLN A 128 7.43 34.51 -16.76
N THR A 129 6.45 35.24 -17.32
CA THR A 129 5.24 34.73 -17.98
C THR A 129 5.54 33.70 -19.06
#